data_AF-C9Y930-F1
#
_entry.id   AF-C9Y930-F1
#
_cell.length_a   1.000
_cell.length_b   1.000
_cell.length_c   1.000
_cell.angle_alpha   90.00
_cell.angle_beta   90.00
_cell.angle_gamma   90.00
#
_symmetry.space_group_name_H-M   'P 1'
#
loop_
_entity.id
_entity.type
_entity.pdbx_description
1 polymer ?
#
loop_
_entity_poly.entity_id
_entity_poly.type
_entity_poly.pdbx_seq_one_letter_code
_entity_poly.pdbx_strand_id
1 'polypeptide(L)' 'MKIQIASDLHLDLLPRLDGTPPTIIERTDADVVILAGDIHDGSEGIERFQPWTSNADVI' A
#
# COMPACT_ATOMS: atom_id res chain seq x y z
N MET A 1 -16.60 -11.04 -6.12
CA MET A 1 -15.69 -10.62 -5.04
C MET A 1 -14.30 -10.51 -5.62
N LYS A 2 -13.75 -9.30 -5.63
CA LYS A 2 -12.43 -8.94 -6.14
C LYS A 2 -11.50 -8.73 -4.96
N ILE A 3 -10.33 -9.34 -5.00
CA ILE A 3 -9.35 -9.27 -3.92
C ILE A 3 -8.04 -8.77 -4.53
N GLN A 4 -7.45 -7.75 -3.91
CA GLN A 4 -6.08 -7.34 -4.16
C GLN A 4 -5.20 -7.85 -3.05
N ILE A 5 -4.08 -8.47 -3.42
CA ILE A 5 -3.08 -8.96 -2.48
C ILE A 5 -1.79 -8.20 -2.75
N ALA A 6 -1.20 -7.65 -1.69
CA ALA A 6 0.11 -7.02 -1.72
C ALA A 6 1.03 -7.75 -0.74
N SER A 7 2.23 -8.11 -1.18
CA SER A 7 3.26 -8.79 -0.39
C SER A 7 4.63 -8.38 -0.89
N ASP A 8 5.63 -8.39 -0.01
CA ASP A 8 7.06 -8.28 -0.36
C ASP A 8 7.38 -7.04 -1.23
N LEU A 9 6.67 -5.94 -0.99
CA LEU A 9 6.83 -4.72 -1.78
C LEU A 9 8.12 -3.99 -1.47
N HIS A 10 8.65 -4.14 -0.25
CA HIS A 10 9.89 -3.47 0.20
C HIS A 10 9.97 -2.00 -0.24
N LEU A 11 8.93 -1.22 0.10
CA LEU A 11 8.79 0.17 -0.33
C LEU A 11 9.95 1.06 0.16
N ASP A 12 10.65 0.66 1.22
CA ASP A 12 11.86 1.24 1.80
C ASP A 12 13.08 1.15 0.87
N LEU A 13 13.08 0.16 -0.03
CA LEU A 13 14.14 -0.01 -1.04
C LEU A 13 13.89 0.85 -2.28
N LEU A 14 12.72 1.46 -2.40
CA LEU A 14 12.39 2.26 -3.58
C LEU A 14 13.00 3.66 -3.47
N PRO A 15 13.78 4.09 -4.48
CA PRO A 15 14.41 5.40 -4.44
C PRO A 15 13.36 6.50 -4.40
N ARG A 16 13.48 7.41 -3.43
CA ARG A 16 12.69 8.65 -3.37
C ARG A 16 13.18 9.59 -4.47
N LEU A 17 12.64 9.46 -5.68
CA LEU A 17 12.85 10.43 -6.74
C LEU A 17 12.22 11.76 -6.30
N ASP A 18 13.06 12.79 -6.17
CA ASP A 18 12.67 14.16 -5.88
C ASP A 18 11.86 14.36 -4.58
N GLY A 19 12.07 13.49 -3.58
CA GLY A 19 11.33 13.52 -2.31
C GLY A 19 9.87 13.10 -2.43
N THR A 20 9.41 12.71 -3.62
CA THR A 20 8.05 12.21 -3.84
C THR A 20 8.01 10.72 -3.52
N PRO A 21 7.09 10.26 -2.65
CA PRO A 21 6.90 8.84 -2.41
C PRO A 21 6.51 8.17 -3.73
N PRO A 22 7.14 7.06 -4.12
CA PRO A 22 6.75 6.36 -5.34
C PRO A 22 5.27 5.93 -5.26
N THR A 23 4.48 6.34 -6.26
CA THR A 23 3.05 6.01 -6.38
C THR A 23 2.89 4.60 -6.96
N ILE A 24 3.17 3.59 -6.14
CA ILE A 24 3.06 2.17 -6.58
C ILE A 24 1.70 1.59 -6.21
N ILE A 25 0.97 2.29 -5.34
CA ILE A 25 -0.33 1.88 -4.83
C ILE A 25 -1.38 2.73 -5.53
N GLU A 26 -1.92 2.18 -6.61
CA GLU A 26 -3.07 2.76 -7.29
C GLU A 26 -4.38 2.30 -6.64
N ARG A 27 -5.43 3.11 -6.79
CA ARG A 27 -6.78 2.69 -6.43
C ARG A 27 -7.22 1.54 -7.32
N THR A 28 -7.83 0.54 -6.71
CA THR A 28 -8.40 -0.60 -7.43
C THR A 28 -9.89 -0.70 -7.14
N ASP A 29 -10.61 -1.45 -7.95
CA ASP A 29 -12.02 -1.79 -7.71
C ASP A 29 -12.17 -3.09 -6.89
N ALA A 30 -11.12 -3.44 -6.12
CA ALA A 30 -11.16 -4.60 -5.23
C ALA A 30 -12.13 -4.36 -4.07
N ASP A 31 -12.85 -5.41 -3.68
CA ASP A 31 -13.73 -5.39 -2.51
C ASP A 31 -12.90 -5.51 -1.21
N VAL A 32 -11.72 -6.14 -1.28
CA VAL A 32 -10.82 -6.39 -0.16
C VAL A 32 -9.36 -6.23 -0.60
N VAL A 33 -8.54 -5.56 0.24
CA VAL A 33 -7.07 -5.58 0.16
C VAL A 33 -6.51 -6.41 1.30
N ILE A 34 -5.58 -7.29 0.97
CA ILE A 34 -4.81 -8.08 1.93
C ILE A 34 -3.35 -7.64 1.85
N LEU A 35 -2.81 -7.16 2.96
CA LEU A 35 -1.38 -6.91 3.16
C LEU A 35 -0.77 -8.17 3.77
N ALA A 36 -0.09 -8.98 2.97
CA ALA A 36 0.33 -10.33 3.34
C ALA A 36 1.73 -10.40 4.00
N GLY A 37 2.45 -9.28 4.06
CA GLY A 37 3.78 -9.19 4.66
C GLY A 37 4.74 -8.34 3.83
N ASP A 38 5.86 -7.98 4.43
CA ASP A 38 7.00 -7.33 3.79
C ASP A 38 6.71 -6.13 2.87
N ILE A 39 5.73 -5.33 3.28
CA ILE A 39 5.36 -4.07 2.61
C ILE A 39 6.44 -2.99 2.80
N HIS A 40 7.10 -2.97 3.97
CA HIS A 40 8.15 -2.08 4.50
C HIS A 40 8.30 -0.66 3.91
N ASP A 41 7.99 0.36 4.71
CA ASP A 41 8.49 1.75 4.64
C ASP A 41 8.54 2.29 6.08
N GLY A 42 9.25 1.56 6.96
CA GLY A 42 9.14 1.75 8.41
C GLY A 42 7.69 1.56 8.92
N SER A 43 7.24 2.43 9.82
CA SER A 43 5.86 2.42 10.33
C SER A 43 4.80 2.91 9.33
N GLU A 44 5.21 3.52 8.21
CA GLU A 44 4.32 4.23 7.27
C GLU A 44 3.77 3.31 6.15
N GLY A 45 4.20 2.06 6.07
CA GLY A 45 3.81 1.13 5.00
C GLY A 45 2.29 0.93 4.87
N ILE A 46 1.56 0.95 6.00
CA ILE A 46 0.09 0.85 6.03
C ILE A 46 -0.57 2.16 5.58
N GLU A 47 0.00 3.31 5.96
CA GLU A 47 -0.55 4.64 5.64
C GLU A 47 -0.62 4.88 4.13
N ARG A 48 0.31 4.29 3.38
CA ARG A 48 0.31 4.36 1.91
C ARG A 48 -0.87 3.63 1.26
N PHE A 49 -1.49 2.67 1.95
CA PHE A 49 -2.71 1.99 1.51
C PHE A 49 -3.98 2.66 2.05
N GLN A 50 -3.88 3.63 2.96
CA GLN A 50 -5.05 4.36 3.49
C GLN A 50 -5.89 5.06 2.40
N PRO A 51 -5.31 5.69 1.34
CA PRO A 51 -6.10 6.33 0.28
C PRO A 51 -6.86 5.36 -0.62
N TRP A 52 -6.59 4.06 -0.51
CA TRP A 52 -7.17 3.00 -1.35
C TRP A 52 -8.70 2.99 -1.28
N THR A 53 -9.29 3.34 -0.14
CA THR A 53 -10.74 3.47 0.01
C THR A 53 -11.06 4.74 0.80
N SER A 54 -12.16 5.39 0.45
CA SER A 54 -12.68 6.55 1.18
C SER A 54 -13.17 6.21 2.60
N ASN A 55 -13.32 4.92 2.95
CA ASN A 55 -13.84 4.44 4.23
C ASN A 55 -13.08 3.19 4.75
N ALA A 56 -11.75 3.10 4.61
CA ALA A 56 -11.01 1.98 5.22
C ALA A 56 -11.02 2.10 6.74
N ASP A 57 -11.65 1.15 7.41
CA ASP A 57 -11.26 0.78 8.78
C ASP A 57 -9.95 -0.03 8.67
N VAL A 58 -8.84 0.60 9.05
CA VAL A 58 -7.56 -0.09 9.25
C VAL A 58 -7.64 -0.78 10.60
N ILE A 59 -7.80 -2.10 10.63
CA ILE A 59 -7.86 -2.93 11.85
C ILE A 59 -6.47 -3.46 12.17
#